data_AF-A0A258E1M4-F1
#
_entry.id   AF-A0A258E1M4-F1
#
_cell.length_a   1.000
_cell.length_b   1.000
_cell.length_c   1.000
_cell.angle_alpha   90.00
_cell.angle_beta   90.00
_cell.angle_gamma   90.00
#
_symmetry.space_group_name_H-M   'P 1'
#
loop_
_entity.id
_entity.type
_entity.pdbx_description
1 polymer ?
#
loop_
_entity_poly.entity_id
_entity_poly.type
_entity_poly.pdbx_seq_one_letter_code
_entity_poly.pdbx_strand_id
1 'polypeptide(L)' 'MSERRLQLEDKFMLRLPDGLRTKIKAEAKANMRSMNAEILVHLIRVFGGAPVSGAPESPTN' A
#
# COMPACT_ATOMS: atom_id res chain seq x y z
N MET A 1 -24.13 11.42 11.20
CA MET A 1 -23.65 10.55 10.11
C MET A 1 -22.16 10.78 10.01
N SER A 2 -21.32 9.88 10.54
CA SER A 2 -19.89 10.12 10.62
C SER A 2 -19.27 10.22 9.23
N GLU A 3 -18.87 11.43 8.83
CA GLU A 3 -17.87 11.65 7.78
C GLU A 3 -16.61 10.89 8.19
N ARG A 4 -16.51 9.62 7.76
CA ARG A 4 -15.23 8.94 7.71
C ARG A 4 -14.43 9.75 6.70
N ARG A 5 -13.63 10.71 7.18
CA ARG A 5 -12.63 11.40 6.38
C ARG A 5 -11.98 10.29 5.56
N LEU A 6 -12.21 10.32 4.26
CA LEU A 6 -11.37 9.59 3.32
C LEU A 6 -9.99 10.19 3.61
N GLN A 7 -9.22 9.55 4.50
CA GLN A 7 -7.81 9.83 4.64
C GLN A 7 -7.32 9.78 3.21
N LEU A 8 -6.88 10.93 2.70
CA LEU A 8 -6.42 11.07 1.34
C LEU A 8 -5.27 10.08 1.21
N GLU A 9 -5.55 8.88 0.73
CA GLU A 9 -4.53 7.88 0.45
C GLU A 9 -3.64 8.52 -0.61
N ASP A 10 -2.37 8.75 -0.28
CA ASP A 10 -1.42 9.33 -1.22
C ASP A 10 -1.35 8.43 -2.46
N LYS A 11 -1.82 8.96 -3.59
CA LYS A 11 -1.89 8.22 -4.85
C LYS A 11 -0.57 8.37 -5.59
N PHE A 12 0.21 7.30 -5.62
CA PHE A 12 1.46 7.25 -6.37
C PHE A 12 1.28 6.51 -7.70
N MET A 13 1.56 7.17 -8.82
CA MET A 13 1.49 6.56 -10.16
C MET A 13 2.77 5.77 -10.46
N LEU A 14 2.71 4.45 -10.33
CA LEU A 14 3.84 3.56 -10.64
C LEU A 14 3.96 3.28 -12.14
N ARG A 15 5.16 3.48 -12.70
CA ARG A 15 5.53 2.96 -14.01
C ARG A 15 6.18 1.59 -13.84
N LEU A 16 5.51 0.56 -14.35
CA LEU A 16 5.98 -0.82 -14.27
C LEU A 16 6.64 -1.22 -15.60
N PRO A 17 7.77 -1.94 -15.59
CA PRO A 17 8.32 -2.61 -16.76
C PRO A 17 7.32 -3.61 -17.35
N ASP A 18 7.53 -3.96 -18.62
CA ASP A 18 6.68 -4.93 -19.31
C ASP A 18 6.67 -6.29 -18.58
N GLY A 19 5.52 -6.97 -18.60
CA GLY A 19 5.30 -8.24 -17.90
C GLY A 19 5.17 -8.16 -16.37
N LEU A 20 5.74 -7.15 -15.70
CA LEU A 20 5.71 -7.07 -14.22
C LEU A 20 4.29 -6.87 -13.70
N ARG A 21 3.49 -6.01 -14.36
CA ARG A 21 2.08 -5.81 -14.02
C ARG A 21 1.27 -7.10 -14.06
N THR A 22 1.54 -7.95 -15.06
CA THR A 22 0.85 -9.24 -15.24
C THR A 22 1.20 -10.21 -14.12
N LYS A 23 2.48 -10.24 -13.70
CA LYS A 23 2.92 -11.04 -12.54
C LYS A 23 2.22 -10.62 -11.25
N ILE A 24 2.21 -9.32 -10.92
CA ILE A 24 1.53 -8.81 -9.72
C ILE A 24 0.02 -9.13 -9.78
N LYS A 25 -0.60 -9.01 -10.95
CA LYS A 25 -2.02 -9.36 -11.12
C LYS A 25 -2.30 -10.83 -10.83
N ALA A 26 -1.43 -11.74 -11.29
CA ALA A 26 -1.57 -13.17 -11.07
C ALA A 26 -1.41 -13.52 -9.57
N GLU A 27 -0.40 -12.95 -8.90
CA GLU A 27 -0.19 -13.14 -7.46
C GLU A 27 -1.34 -12.57 -6.63
N ALA A 28 -1.80 -11.36 -6.94
CA ALA A 28 -2.94 -10.76 -6.27
C ALA A 28 -4.20 -11.62 -6.41
N LYS A 29 -4.45 -12.20 -7.59
CA LYS A 29 -5.57 -13.13 -7.83
C LYS A 29 -5.41 -14.42 -7.04
N ALA A 30 -4.21 -14.99 -6.96
CA ALA A 30 -3.94 -16.20 -6.19
C ALA A 30 -4.14 -15.96 -4.68
N ASN A 31 -3.78 -14.76 -4.19
CA ASN A 31 -3.89 -14.37 -2.79
C ASN A 31 -5.26 -13.77 -2.41
N MET A 32 -6.22 -13.75 -3.34
CA MET A 32 -7.55 -13.12 -3.16
C MET A 32 -7.48 -11.65 -2.69
N ARG A 33 -6.52 -10.89 -3.21
CA ARG A 33 -6.26 -9.49 -2.87
C ARG A 33 -6.40 -8.60 -4.09
N SER A 34 -6.64 -7.31 -3.84
CA SER A 34 -6.49 -6.32 -4.91
C SER A 34 -5.02 -6.15 -5.26
N MET A 35 -4.74 -5.69 -6.48
CA MET A 35 -3.37 -5.39 -6.90
C MET A 35 -2.69 -4.37 -5.96
N ASN A 36 -3.45 -3.38 -5.48
CA ASN A 36 -2.95 -2.40 -4.53
C ASN A 36 -2.59 -3.05 -3.18
N ALA A 37 -3.44 -3.93 -2.66
CA ALA A 37 -3.19 -4.65 -1.41
C ALA A 37 -1.96 -5.57 -1.53
N GLU A 38 -1.76 -6.21 -2.67
CA GLU A 38 -0.59 -7.05 -2.91
C GLU A 38 0.70 -6.22 -2.93
N ILE A 39 0.69 -5.07 -3.63
CA ILE A 39 1.82 -4.13 -3.63
C ILE A 39 2.13 -3.65 -2.21
N LEU A 40 1.10 -3.27 -1.44
CA LEU A 40 1.28 -2.84 -0.04
C LEU A 40 1.89 -3.93 0.83
N VAL A 41 1.44 -5.18 0.69
CA VAL A 41 2.00 -6.31 1.46
C VAL A 41 3.48 -6.52 1.15
N HIS A 42 3.87 -6.45 -0.11
CA HIS A 42 5.28 -6.54 -0.50
C HIS A 42 6.10 -5.38 0.06
N LEU A 43 5.58 -4.15 0.02
CA LEU A 43 6.24 -2.97 0.59
C LEU A 43 6.41 -3.11 2.11
N ILE A 44 5.34 -3.47 2.84
CA ILE A 44 5.37 -3.70 4.30
C ILE A 44 6.38 -4.79 4.65
N ARG A 45 6.42 -5.87 3.87
CA ARG A 45 7.35 -6.97 4.08
C ARG A 45 8.81 -6.55 3.94
N VAL A 46 9.12 -5.66 3.00
CA VAL A 46 10.48 -5.15 2.76
C VAL A 46 10.88 -4.12 3.80
N PHE A 47 9.99 -3.18 4.13
CA PHE A 47 10.29 -2.08 5.07
C PHE A 47 10.08 -2.46 6.55
N GLY A 48 9.51 -3.63 6.84
CA GLY A 48 9.37 -4.15 8.21
C GLY A 48 8.38 -3.39 9.09
N GLY A 49 7.57 -2.50 8.53
CA GLY A 49 6.67 -1.62 9.29
C GLY A 49 5.23 -1.68 8.78
N ALA A 50 4.28 -1.81 9.70
CA ALA A 50 2.88 -1.54 9.41
C ALA A 50 2.72 -0.07 9.00
N PRO A 51 1.79 0.28 8.10
CA PRO A 51 1.51 1.67 7.77
C PRO A 51 1.15 2.41 9.06
N VAL A 52 1.96 3.41 9.43
CA VAL A 52 1.75 4.24 10.62
C VAL A 52 0.39 4.93 10.48
N SER A 53 -0.62 4.34 11.10
CA SER A 53 -1.96 4.88 11.19
C SER A 53 -1.95 6.02 12.22
N GLY A 54 -1.45 7.19 11.81
CA GLY A 54 -1.68 8.47 12.47
C GLY A 54 -0.89 8.74 13.76
N ALA A 55 0.34 9.25 13.62
CA ALA A 55 0.91 10.22 14.55
C ALA A 55 2.13 10.87 13.88
N PRO A 56 2.23 12.20 13.74
CA PRO A 56 3.53 12.82 13.63
C PRO A 56 4.20 12.60 14.99
N GLU A 57 5.28 11.83 14.95
CA GLU A 57 6.17 11.65 16.09
C GLU A 57 6.55 13.05 16.57
N SER A 58 6.09 13.40 17.76
CA SER A 58 6.52 14.64 18.40
C SER A 58 8.02 14.50 18.60
N PRO A 59 8.86 15.41 18.06
CA PRO A 59 10.27 15.39 18.39
C PRO A 59 10.38 15.77 19.86
N THR A 60 10.61 14.79 20.73
CA THR A 60 11.19 15.04 22.05
C THR A 60 12.65 15.37 21.81
N ASN A 61 12.97 16.66 21.84
CA ASN A 61 14.29 17.18 22.14
C ASN A 61 14.15 18.19 23.26
#